data_AF-C6JST7-F1
#
_entry.id   AF-C6JST7-F1
#
_cell.length_a   1.000
_cell.length_b   1.000
_cell.length_c   1.000
_cell.angle_alpha   90.00
_cell.angle_beta   90.00
_cell.angle_gamma   90.00
#
_symmetry.space_group_name_H-M   'P 1'
#
loop_
_entity.id
_entity.type
_entity.pdbx_description
1 polymer ?
#
loop_
_entity_poly.entity_id
_entity_poly.type
_entity_poly.pdbx_seq_one_letter_code
_entity_poly.pdbx_strand_id
1 'polypeptide(L)'
;GRKDGNWWLKVGSYVLGYWPPSIFTNLANSAESIQWGGEVYSPNPASQTSTDMGSGHFPEEGFGKASYIRNIQVVDSFNSLISPNDVALGGAQRNCYRVLNGTARNWGTYIFYGGPGKNPNCP
;
A
#
# COMPACT_ATOMS: atom_id res chain seq x y z
N GLY A 1 9.41 -11.03 -6.59
CA GLY A 1 10.43 -12.09 -6.46
C GLY A 1 10.52 -12.83 -7.77
N ARG A 2 11.61 -12.61 -8.51
CA ARG A 2 11.81 -13.05 -9.89
C ARG A 2 12.60 -14.36 -9.87
N LYS A 3 11.92 -15.51 -9.84
CA LYS A 3 12.60 -16.83 -9.87
C LYS A 3 12.97 -17.25 -11.30
N ASP A 4 12.08 -16.98 -12.26
CA ASP A 4 12.22 -17.38 -13.68
C ASP A 4 11.95 -16.22 -14.65
N GLY A 5 12.15 -14.98 -14.19
CA GLY A 5 11.82 -13.78 -14.98
C GLY A 5 10.43 -13.20 -14.76
N ASN A 6 9.49 -13.98 -14.20
CA ASN A 6 8.08 -13.61 -14.02
C ASN A 6 7.81 -12.84 -12.71
N TRP A 7 6.76 -12.02 -12.72
CA TRP A 7 6.11 -11.49 -11.51
C TRP A 7 5.15 -12.53 -10.95
N TRP A 8 5.29 -12.89 -9.68
CA TRP A 8 4.46 -13.92 -9.04
C TRP A 8 3.56 -13.30 -7.99
N LEU A 9 2.28 -13.65 -8.00
CA LEU A 9 1.37 -13.40 -6.88
C LEU A 9 1.20 -14.68 -6.06
N LYS A 10 1.49 -14.58 -4.77
CA LYS A 10 1.34 -15.67 -3.81
C LYS A 10 0.59 -15.17 -2.58
N VAL A 11 -0.25 -16.03 -2.02
CA VAL A 11 -0.92 -15.81 -0.73
C VAL A 11 -0.58 -16.99 0.17
N GLY A 12 0.21 -16.74 1.21
CA GLY A 12 0.83 -17.79 2.02
C GLY A 12 1.69 -18.72 1.15
N SER A 13 1.45 -20.03 1.22
CA SER A 13 2.11 -21.04 0.39
C SER A 13 1.50 -21.19 -1.01
N TYR A 14 0.37 -20.54 -1.30
CA TYR A 14 -0.38 -20.73 -2.54
C TYR A 14 0.07 -19.75 -3.60
N VAL A 15 0.40 -20.25 -4.79
CA VAL A 15 0.65 -19.42 -5.98
C VAL A 15 -0.70 -19.17 -6.65
N LEU A 16 -1.12 -17.91 -6.71
CA LEU A 16 -2.36 -17.52 -7.38
C LEU A 16 -2.17 -17.30 -8.89
N GLY A 17 -0.97 -16.88 -9.29
CA GLY A 17 -0.66 -16.65 -10.70
C GLY A 17 0.67 -15.96 -10.93
N TYR A 18 0.96 -15.70 -12.19
CA TYR A 18 2.15 -14.96 -12.62
C TYR A 18 1.87 -14.09 -13.85
N TRP A 19 2.72 -13.09 -14.04
CA TRP A 19 2.76 -12.24 -15.22
C TRP A 19 4.16 -12.31 -15.84
N PRO A 20 4.29 -12.73 -17.11
CA PRO A 20 5.59 -12.81 -17.77
C PRO A 20 6.16 -11.42 -18.07
N PRO A 21 7.49 -11.26 -18.17
CA PRO A 21 8.10 -9.96 -18.42
C PRO A 21 7.72 -9.38 -19.80
N SER A 22 7.36 -10.22 -20.76
CA SER A 22 7.04 -9.84 -22.15
C SER A 22 5.78 -8.97 -22.28
N ILE A 23 4.89 -8.93 -21.28
CA ILE A 23 3.68 -8.10 -21.33
C ILE A 23 3.89 -6.72 -20.69
N PHE A 24 5.08 -6.45 -20.14
CA PHE A 24 5.39 -5.19 -19.47
C PHE A 24 6.37 -4.36 -20.29
N THR A 25 6.10 -3.06 -20.39
CA THR A 25 7.03 -2.07 -20.94
C THR A 25 8.10 -1.66 -19.92
N ASN A 26 7.66 -1.28 -18.70
CA ASN A 26 8.56 -0.74 -17.67
C ASN A 26 8.90 -1.72 -16.54
N LEU A 27 8.14 -2.81 -16.40
CA LEU A 27 8.29 -3.79 -15.32
C LEU A 27 8.91 -5.12 -15.80
N ALA A 28 9.41 -5.19 -17.04
CA ALA A 28 9.98 -6.43 -17.57
C ALA A 28 11.19 -6.93 -16.78
N ASN A 29 11.99 -6.01 -16.21
CA ASN A 29 13.25 -6.33 -15.55
C ASN A 29 13.21 -6.17 -14.02
N SER A 30 12.67 -5.07 -13.53
CA SER A 30 12.58 -4.76 -12.10
C SER A 30 11.37 -3.86 -11.85
N ALA A 31 10.98 -3.68 -10.59
CA ALA A 31 10.09 -2.60 -10.23
C ALA A 31 10.80 -1.27 -10.45
N GLU A 32 10.10 -0.31 -11.06
CA GLU A 32 10.52 1.10 -11.09
C GLU A 32 10.15 1.79 -9.78
N SER A 33 8.94 1.49 -9.27
CA SER A 33 8.46 1.93 -7.96
C SER A 33 7.62 0.85 -7.30
N ILE A 34 7.55 0.88 -5.97
CA ILE A 34 6.69 0.00 -5.17
C ILE A 34 5.88 0.87 -4.23
N GLN A 35 4.58 0.66 -4.21
CA GLN A 35 3.63 1.43 -3.40
C GLN A 35 2.74 0.49 -2.58
N TRP A 36 2.36 0.94 -1.39
CA TRP A 36 1.44 0.25 -0.50
C TRP A 36 0.43 1.27 0.02
N GLY A 37 -0.82 0.88 0.19
CA GLY A 37 -1.86 1.76 0.70
C GLY A 37 -3.25 1.31 0.29
N GLY A 38 -4.12 2.29 0.11
CA GLY A 38 -5.47 2.12 -0.44
C GLY A 38 -5.76 3.19 -1.47
N GLU A 39 -6.72 2.92 -2.34
CA GLU A 39 -7.18 3.84 -3.37
C GLU A 39 -8.70 3.98 -3.26
N VAL A 40 -9.17 5.22 -3.33
CA VAL A 40 -10.59 5.54 -3.43
C VAL A 40 -10.79 6.30 -4.72
N TYR A 41 -11.67 5.79 -5.58
CA TYR A 41 -12.01 6.41 -6.84
C TYR A 41 -13.30 7.23 -6.70
N SER A 42 -13.30 8.44 -7.28
CA SER A 42 -14.49 9.28 -7.44
C SER A 42 -14.64 9.69 -8.90
N PRO A 43 -15.81 9.52 -9.52
CA PRO A 43 -16.06 10.04 -10.87
C PRO A 43 -16.14 11.58 -10.90
N ASN A 44 -16.31 12.23 -9.75
CA ASN A 44 -16.31 13.69 -9.63
C ASN A 44 -15.22 14.14 -8.62
N PRO A 45 -14.06 14.62 -9.09
CA PRO A 45 -12.97 15.05 -8.22
C PRO A 45 -13.31 16.27 -7.35
N ALA A 46 -14.33 17.05 -7.74
CA ALA A 46 -14.73 18.26 -7.02
C ALA A 46 -15.62 17.97 -5.80
N SER A 47 -16.14 16.75 -5.67
CA SER A 47 -16.97 16.34 -4.54
C SER A 47 -16.34 15.11 -3.89
N GLN A 48 -15.96 15.24 -2.62
CA GLN A 48 -15.44 14.08 -1.91
C GLN A 48 -16.50 12.99 -1.78
N THR A 49 -16.08 11.74 -1.99
CA THR A 49 -16.91 10.58 -1.71
C THR A 49 -17.09 10.42 -0.20
N SER A 50 -18.25 9.93 0.23
CA SER A 50 -18.46 9.42 1.59
C SER A 50 -17.99 7.97 1.73
N THR A 51 -17.03 7.55 0.90
CA THR A 51 -16.54 6.18 0.86
C THR A 51 -15.47 6.03 1.92
N ASP A 52 -15.65 5.09 2.85
CA ASP A 52 -14.62 4.78 3.82
C ASP A 52 -13.39 4.15 3.13
N MET A 53 -12.20 4.67 3.43
CA MET A 53 -10.95 3.99 3.09
C MET A 53 -10.60 3.03 4.23
N GLY A 54 -10.45 1.74 3.90
CA GLY A 54 -10.14 0.72 4.89
C GLY A 54 -11.28 0.58 5.90
N SER A 55 -11.00 0.84 7.18
CA SER A 55 -12.00 0.81 8.25
C SER A 55 -12.77 2.12 8.46
N GLY A 56 -12.48 3.17 7.67
CA GLY A 56 -13.07 4.51 7.85
C GLY A 56 -12.44 5.33 8.99
N HIS A 57 -11.69 4.68 9.89
CA HIS A 57 -10.94 5.36 10.94
C HIS A 57 -9.66 6.02 10.43
N PHE A 58 -9.30 7.14 11.04
CA PHE A 58 -8.03 7.80 10.75
C PHE A 58 -6.84 7.00 11.32
N PRO A 59 -5.68 7.00 10.65
CA PRO A 59 -4.51 6.21 11.04
C PRO A 59 -3.96 6.55 12.43
N GLU A 60 -4.19 7.77 12.92
CA GLU A 60 -3.82 8.22 14.27
C GLU A 60 -4.52 7.42 15.37
N GLU A 61 -5.67 6.80 15.08
CA GLU A 61 -6.39 5.95 16.04
C GLU A 61 -5.70 4.59 16.25
N GLY A 62 -4.78 4.20 15.37
CA GLY A 62 -3.88 3.08 15.57
C GLY A 62 -4.53 1.70 15.57
N PHE A 63 -3.82 0.73 16.17
CA PHE A 63 -4.19 -0.69 16.15
C PHE A 63 -5.53 -0.94 16.84
N GLY A 64 -6.36 -1.78 16.21
CA GLY A 64 -7.71 -2.09 16.67
C GLY A 64 -8.79 -1.16 16.12
N LYS A 65 -8.40 -0.09 15.42
CA LYS A 65 -9.32 0.85 14.79
C LYS A 65 -8.96 1.13 13.34
N ALA A 66 -7.76 1.63 13.08
CA ALA A 66 -7.29 1.95 11.74
C ALA A 66 -6.87 0.69 10.97
N SER A 67 -7.08 0.70 9.65
CA SER A 67 -6.51 -0.30 8.76
C SER A 67 -4.99 -0.16 8.68
N TYR A 68 -4.30 -1.29 8.48
CA TYR A 68 -2.84 -1.31 8.42
C TYR A 68 -2.28 -2.38 7.49
N ILE A 69 -1.07 -2.13 7.00
CA ILE A 69 -0.18 -3.13 6.39
C ILE A 69 1.09 -3.14 7.24
N ARG A 70 1.54 -4.31 7.68
CA ARG A 70 2.74 -4.45 8.52
C ARG A 70 3.66 -5.55 8.01
N ASN A 71 4.87 -5.61 8.55
CA ASN A 71 5.95 -6.48 8.08
C ASN A 71 6.23 -6.30 6.59
N ILE A 72 6.20 -5.05 6.12
CA ILE A 72 6.48 -4.72 4.73
C ILE A 72 7.95 -5.07 4.44
N GLN A 73 8.15 -5.88 3.41
CA GLN A 73 9.46 -6.27 2.90
C GLN A 73 9.42 -6.28 1.38
N VAL A 74 10.56 -6.02 0.76
CA VAL A 74 10.78 -6.12 -0.68
C VAL A 74 11.82 -7.19 -0.97
N VAL A 75 11.76 -7.77 -2.15
CA VAL A 75 12.75 -8.75 -2.60
C VAL A 75 13.78 -8.02 -3.45
N ASP A 76 15.04 -8.07 -3.05
CA ASP A 76 16.15 -7.46 -3.78
C ASP A 76 16.63 -8.33 -4.96
N SER A 77 17.67 -7.86 -5.66
CA SER A 77 18.28 -8.57 -6.78
C SER A 77 18.96 -9.89 -6.39
N PHE A 78 19.31 -10.07 -5.12
CA PHE A 78 19.85 -11.31 -4.56
C PHE A 78 18.76 -12.25 -4.04
N ASN A 79 17.49 -11.96 -4.33
CA ASN A 79 16.32 -12.70 -3.88
C ASN A 79 16.22 -12.78 -2.34
N SER A 80 16.73 -11.77 -1.66
CA SER A 80 16.65 -11.61 -0.20
C SER A 80 15.49 -10.68 0.16
N LEU A 81 14.79 -11.01 1.26
CA LEU A 81 13.78 -10.12 1.83
C LEU A 81 14.48 -9.02 2.62
N ILE A 82 14.29 -7.78 2.20
CA ILE A 82 14.83 -6.59 2.87
C ILE A 82 13.68 -5.68 3.29
N SER A 83 13.82 -5.02 4.43
CA SER A 83 12.90 -3.95 4.81
C SER A 83 13.13 -2.75 3.88
N PRO A 84 12.07 -2.13 3.35
CA PRO A 84 12.24 -0.91 2.56
C PRO A 84 12.72 0.23 3.47
N ASN A 85 13.70 0.98 2.98
CA ASN A 85 14.17 2.21 3.61
C ASN A 85 13.36 3.40 3.07
N ASP A 86 13.19 4.44 3.88
CA ASP A 86 12.62 5.74 3.48
C ASP A 86 11.27 5.65 2.74
N VAL A 87 10.31 4.89 3.30
CA VAL A 87 8.96 4.78 2.75
C VAL A 87 8.29 6.16 2.73
N ALA A 88 8.24 6.81 1.57
CA ALA A 88 7.60 8.11 1.43
C ALA A 88 6.07 8.00 1.59
N LEU A 89 5.48 8.98 2.27
CA LEU A 89 4.02 9.10 2.36
C LEU A 89 3.48 9.86 1.15
N GLY A 90 2.58 9.22 0.41
CA GLY A 90 1.80 9.84 -0.66
C GLY A 90 0.32 9.97 -0.29
N GLY A 91 -0.44 10.63 -1.15
CA GLY A 91 -1.90 10.74 -1.01
C GLY A 91 -2.41 12.16 -1.13
N ALA A 92 -3.54 12.31 -1.82
CA ALA A 92 -4.27 13.56 -1.90
C ALA A 92 -5.22 13.72 -0.71
N GLN A 93 -5.55 14.96 -0.35
CA GLN A 93 -6.64 15.31 0.57
C GLN A 93 -6.51 14.72 1.98
N ARG A 94 -5.49 15.18 2.71
CA ARG A 94 -5.18 14.74 4.09
C ARG A 94 -6.35 14.90 5.08
N ASN A 95 -7.37 15.68 4.79
CA ASN A 95 -8.52 15.80 5.69
C ASN A 95 -9.57 14.69 5.51
N CYS A 96 -9.52 13.95 4.40
CA CYS A 96 -10.49 12.91 4.06
C CYS A 96 -9.89 11.53 4.28
N TYR A 97 -8.65 11.35 3.82
CA TYR A 97 -7.88 10.12 3.94
C TYR A 97 -6.45 10.44 4.36
N ARG A 98 -5.87 9.59 5.20
CA ARG A 98 -4.50 9.75 5.68
C ARG A 98 -3.77 8.43 5.66
N VAL A 99 -2.45 8.55 5.65
CA VAL A 99 -1.52 7.45 5.85
C VAL A 99 -0.43 7.91 6.80
N LEU A 100 -0.06 7.02 7.71
CA LEU A 100 1.09 7.17 8.60
C LEU A 100 1.98 5.94 8.42
N ASN A 101 3.28 6.12 8.43
CA ASN A 101 4.25 5.04 8.41
C ASN A 101 4.99 4.94 9.74
N GLY A 102 5.65 3.81 9.95
CA GLY A 102 6.55 3.64 11.08
C GLY A 102 7.37 2.37 10.97
N THR A 103 8.29 2.23 11.91
CA THR A 103 9.06 1.00 12.12
C THR A 103 9.02 0.63 13.59
N ALA A 104 8.73 -0.64 13.89
CA ALA A 104 8.77 -1.15 15.26
C ALA A 104 9.16 -2.63 15.27
N ARG A 105 9.85 -3.06 16.33
CA ARG A 105 10.42 -4.42 16.44
C ARG A 105 9.40 -5.54 16.19
N ASN A 106 8.15 -5.36 16.63
CA ASN A 106 7.06 -6.33 16.51
C ASN A 106 6.14 -6.10 15.30
N TRP A 107 6.33 -5.02 14.55
CA TRP A 107 5.51 -4.68 13.38
C TRP A 107 6.31 -4.59 12.07
N GLY A 108 7.65 -4.65 12.14
CA GLY A 108 8.52 -4.37 11.01
C GLY A 108 8.30 -2.94 10.50
N THR A 109 8.52 -2.74 9.21
CA THR A 109 8.01 -1.54 8.51
C THR A 109 6.52 -1.69 8.30
N TYR A 110 5.76 -0.64 8.63
CA TYR A 110 4.30 -0.66 8.52
C TYR A 110 3.74 0.69 8.09
N ILE A 111 2.48 0.64 7.63
CA ILE A 111 1.62 1.79 7.46
C ILE A 111 0.29 1.58 8.17
N PHE A 112 -0.25 2.64 8.75
CA PHE A 112 -1.68 2.78 9.02
C PHE A 112 -2.28 3.68 7.95
N TYR A 113 -3.49 3.36 7.49
CA TYR A 113 -4.18 4.17 6.49
C TYR A 113 -5.69 4.10 6.71
N GLY A 114 -6.39 5.14 6.27
CA GLY A 114 -7.84 5.19 6.33
C GLY A 114 -8.39 6.60 6.39
N GLY A 115 -9.68 6.69 6.69
CA GLY A 115 -10.43 7.92 6.83
C GLY A 115 -11.83 7.77 6.21
N PRO A 116 -12.80 8.57 6.68
CA PRO A 116 -14.21 8.39 6.32
C PRO A 116 -14.59 9.02 4.97
N GLY A 117 -13.62 9.59 4.26
CA GLY A 117 -13.90 10.43 3.11
C GLY A 117 -14.55 11.74 3.55
N LYS A 118 -15.72 12.05 3.00
CA LYS A 118 -16.47 13.29 3.28
C LYS A 118 -16.81 13.42 4.76
N ASN A 119 -16.34 14.50 5.38
CA ASN A 119 -16.54 14.80 6.80
C ASN A 119 -16.49 16.32 7.05
N PRO A 120 -16.79 16.86 8.24
CA PRO A 120 -16.78 18.32 8.47
C PRO A 120 -15.46 19.03 8.14
N ASN A 121 -14.32 18.33 8.18
CA ASN A 121 -13.00 18.87 7.81
C ASN A 121 -12.62 18.56 6.34
N CYS A 122 -13.43 17.77 5.64
CA CYS A 122 -13.33 17.43 4.24
C CYS A 122 -14.72 17.45 3.58
N PRO A 123 -15.22 18.63 3.20
CA PRO A 123 -16.57 18.80 2.66
C PRO A 123 -16.77 18.23 1.24
#